data_AF-A0AAE0IAW8-F1
#
_entry.id   AF-A0AAE0IAW8-F1
#
_cell.length_a   1.000
_cell.length_b   1.000
_cell.length_c   1.000
_cell.angle_alpha   90.00
_cell.angle_beta   90.00
_cell.angle_gamma   90.00
#
_symmetry.space_group_name_H-M   'P 1'
#
loop_
_entity.id
_entity.type
_entity.pdbx_description
1 polymer ?
#
loop_
_entity_poly.entity_id
_entity_poly.type
_entity_poly.pdbx_seq_one_letter_code
_entity_poly.pdbx_strand_id
1 'polypeptide(L)'
;MAVATIATNLLGIVSTNLGLRDNNIEDDTTNNANTDPAPRSKFKFHIAPHEHFVHPLPGTYPRLCRLADGSILFGFTSFGEHGERILTTARSIDGGKSFTPHGEVTRRYATKSDCDNLFLLQLPPDGDESPTILAAFRNHDVDPNTKSPTYFRITVCQSTDAGRSWTYLSQAYESTPAGAGPGGNNPGGNNSGGGGAWEPFLRLCRVRPGEIQLFFSLELNAQDQDTVLVVSRDRGRTWSEGVHVTGAGEQQRDGMVGIAETIDDLGRDALVLVLETTRGEDGTKMAVEALLSYDDGETWGWRQTVYMPQEGARNAGAPQVASFADGELAVVFMTDEDSAAGGTVWPRGAKVKVLFGSRPSNGRIFWHEDGVPGGADDNFWPGVMRADENKVLVVYENGGIIKGRLIAK
;
A
#
# COMPACT_ATOMS: atom_id res chain seq x y z
N MET A 1 1.09 57.21 -18.85
CA MET A 1 0.51 58.10 -19.89
C MET A 1 0.21 57.21 -21.09
N ALA A 2 -1.00 57.32 -21.64
CA ALA A 2 -1.64 56.50 -22.68
C ALA A 2 -2.38 55.22 -22.19
N VAL A 3 -3.69 55.32 -22.34
CA VAL A 3 -4.81 54.38 -22.16
C VAL A 3 -5.43 54.18 -23.56
N ALA A 4 -6.32 53.18 -23.70
CA ALA A 4 -7.35 52.96 -24.74
C ALA A 4 -6.93 52.10 -25.97
N THR A 5 -7.73 51.17 -26.54
CA THR A 5 -9.11 50.68 -26.32
C THR A 5 -9.37 49.37 -27.11
N ILE A 6 -10.26 48.55 -26.54
CA ILE A 6 -11.17 47.46 -26.98
C ILE A 6 -11.47 47.28 -28.50
N ALA A 7 -11.58 46.01 -28.96
CA ALA A 7 -12.67 45.52 -29.83
C ALA A 7 -12.78 43.98 -29.88
N THR A 8 -14.01 43.50 -29.68
CA THR A 8 -14.56 42.14 -29.66
C THR A 8 -14.84 41.58 -31.06
N ASN A 9 -14.80 40.25 -31.26
CA ASN A 9 -15.87 39.50 -31.95
C ASN A 9 -15.72 37.96 -31.91
N LEU A 10 -16.89 37.33 -32.00
CA LEU A 10 -17.35 35.98 -31.63
C LEU A 10 -17.13 34.85 -32.67
N LEU A 11 -17.48 33.63 -32.21
CA LEU A 11 -17.83 32.35 -32.87
C LEU A 11 -16.66 31.35 -33.06
N GLY A 12 -16.71 30.09 -32.60
CA GLY A 12 -17.72 29.27 -31.93
C GLY A 12 -17.36 27.78 -32.08
N ILE A 13 -18.02 26.90 -31.28
CA ILE A 13 -18.27 25.43 -31.53
C ILE A 13 -17.05 24.50 -31.24
N VAL A 14 -17.06 23.43 -30.43
CA VAL A 14 -17.98 22.64 -29.55
C VAL A 14 -17.11 22.07 -28.41
N SER A 15 -17.58 22.04 -27.17
CA SER A 15 -17.11 21.06 -26.17
C SER A 15 -18.30 20.32 -25.60
N THR A 16 -18.27 19.00 -25.70
CA THR A 16 -19.31 18.08 -25.21
C THR A 16 -19.11 17.80 -23.73
N ASN A 17 -20.18 18.02 -22.97
CA ASN A 17 -20.35 17.73 -21.55
C ASN A 17 -19.95 16.29 -21.16
N LEU A 18 -19.14 16.17 -20.11
CA LEU A 18 -19.23 15.07 -19.15
C LEU A 18 -19.59 15.69 -17.81
N GLY A 19 -20.84 15.50 -17.39
CA GLY A 19 -21.42 16.10 -16.21
C GLY A 19 -20.93 15.43 -14.94
N LEU A 20 -20.21 16.18 -14.12
CA LEU A 20 -20.24 16.02 -12.67
C LEU A 20 -21.58 16.61 -12.21
N ARG A 21 -22.46 15.77 -11.67
CA ARG A 21 -23.65 16.26 -10.98
C ARG A 21 -23.25 16.61 -9.55
N ASP A 22 -23.15 17.90 -9.31
CA ASP A 22 -23.28 18.50 -7.99
C ASP A 22 -24.68 18.17 -7.46
N ASN A 23 -24.74 17.28 -6.48
CA ASN A 23 -25.89 17.20 -5.59
C ASN A 23 -25.46 17.80 -4.25
N ASN A 24 -26.03 18.98 -3.98
CA ASN A 24 -26.05 19.69 -2.71
C ASN A 24 -25.91 18.76 -1.50
N ILE A 25 -24.78 18.85 -0.82
CA ILE A 25 -24.66 18.42 0.57
C ILE A 25 -25.07 19.63 1.40
N GLU A 26 -26.28 19.57 1.94
CA GLU A 26 -26.67 20.46 3.02
C GLU A 26 -25.77 20.20 4.23
N ASP A 27 -25.29 21.31 4.77
CA ASP A 27 -24.50 21.46 5.98
C ASP A 27 -25.34 21.00 7.18
N ASP A 28 -25.18 19.74 7.61
CA ASP A 28 -25.78 19.20 8.84
C ASP A 28 -24.67 18.87 9.85
N THR A 29 -23.98 19.91 10.31
CA THR A 29 -23.13 19.87 11.50
C THR A 29 -24.00 19.81 12.77
N THR A 30 -24.73 18.72 13.01
CA THR A 30 -25.13 18.21 14.34
C THR A 30 -25.95 16.92 14.21
N ASN A 31 -25.31 15.80 13.87
CA ASN A 31 -25.95 14.49 14.06
C ASN A 31 -25.18 13.63 15.05
N ASN A 32 -25.53 13.86 16.32
CA ASN A 32 -25.19 13.05 17.49
C ASN A 32 -25.96 11.71 17.40
N ALA A 33 -25.60 10.86 16.44
CA ALA A 33 -26.20 9.53 16.24
C ALA A 33 -25.21 8.45 16.69
N ASN A 34 -24.91 8.44 17.99
CA ASN A 34 -24.19 7.38 18.67
C ASN A 34 -25.18 6.67 19.62
N THR A 35 -26.08 5.84 19.10
CA THR A 35 -26.98 5.03 19.97
C THR A 35 -27.26 3.60 19.51
N ASP A 36 -26.80 3.14 18.34
CA ASP A 36 -26.80 1.70 18.08
C ASP A 36 -25.44 1.12 18.48
N PRO A 37 -25.36 0.23 19.49
CA PRO A 37 -24.12 -0.42 19.81
C PRO A 37 -23.66 -1.20 18.59
N ALA A 38 -22.46 -0.90 18.09
CA ALA A 38 -21.85 -1.63 16.99
C ALA A 38 -22.04 -3.14 17.22
N PRO A 39 -22.47 -3.92 16.20
CA PRO A 39 -22.57 -5.36 16.34
C PRO A 39 -21.19 -5.89 16.72
N ARG A 40 -21.01 -6.20 18.00
CA ARG A 40 -19.73 -6.72 18.51
C ARG A 40 -19.47 -8.03 17.79
N SER A 41 -18.26 -8.18 17.24
CA SER A 41 -17.83 -9.48 16.74
C SER A 41 -18.06 -10.51 17.84
N LYS A 42 -18.71 -11.62 17.48
CA LYS A 42 -18.93 -12.74 18.42
C LYS A 42 -17.63 -13.49 18.70
N PHE A 43 -16.55 -13.16 18.00
CA PHE A 43 -15.29 -13.87 18.04
C PHE A 43 -14.27 -13.12 18.90
N LYS A 44 -13.43 -13.88 19.60
CA LYS A 44 -12.29 -13.35 20.32
C LYS A 44 -11.06 -13.64 19.47
N PHE A 45 -10.40 -12.59 19.00
CA PHE A 45 -9.15 -12.77 18.30
C PHE A 45 -8.03 -13.15 19.27
N HIS A 46 -7.19 -14.07 18.83
CA HIS A 46 -6.09 -14.66 19.58
C HIS A 46 -4.78 -14.46 18.81
N ILE A 47 -3.91 -13.61 19.35
CA ILE A 47 -2.54 -13.47 18.87
C ILE A 47 -1.70 -14.60 19.46
N ALA A 48 -0.94 -15.32 18.62
CA ALA A 48 -0.06 -16.37 19.10
C ALA A 48 0.97 -15.80 20.10
N PRO A 49 1.24 -16.48 21.23
CA PRO A 49 2.15 -15.97 22.27
C PRO A 49 3.62 -16.00 21.87
N HIS A 50 3.95 -16.69 20.78
CA HIS A 50 5.30 -16.85 20.26
C HIS A 50 5.33 -16.53 18.77
N GLU A 51 6.51 -16.17 18.27
CA GLU A 51 6.70 -16.06 16.84
C GLU A 51 6.43 -17.39 16.16
N HIS A 52 5.66 -17.33 15.08
CA HIS A 52 5.43 -18.45 14.18
C HIS A 52 6.72 -18.81 13.44
N PHE A 53 7.52 -17.81 13.08
CA PHE A 53 8.89 -18.00 12.59
C PHE A 53 9.77 -16.77 12.86
N VAL A 54 11.08 -16.99 12.83
CA VAL A 54 12.12 -15.94 12.78
C VAL A 54 12.99 -16.22 11.57
N HIS A 55 13.08 -15.26 10.65
CA HIS A 55 13.87 -15.42 9.44
C HIS A 55 15.37 -15.32 9.77
N PRO A 56 16.24 -16.21 9.24
CA PRO A 56 17.65 -16.22 9.61
C PRO A 56 18.46 -15.09 8.96
N LEU A 57 17.98 -14.51 7.86
CA LEU A 57 18.64 -13.38 7.20
C LEU A 57 18.06 -12.06 7.69
N PRO A 58 18.92 -11.05 7.93
CA PRO A 58 18.47 -9.69 8.16
C PRO A 58 17.70 -9.15 6.95
N GLY A 59 16.72 -8.29 7.21
CA GLY A 59 15.98 -7.61 6.17
C GLY A 59 14.87 -6.71 6.68
N THR A 60 14.27 -6.00 5.73
CA THR A 60 13.19 -5.04 5.97
C THR A 60 12.07 -5.20 4.94
N TYR A 61 10.96 -4.52 5.19
CA TYR A 61 9.80 -4.43 4.30
C TYR A 61 9.25 -5.78 3.81
N PRO A 62 8.89 -6.71 4.73
CA PRO A 62 8.40 -8.03 4.36
C PRO A 62 7.03 -8.02 3.65
N ARG A 63 6.91 -8.78 2.55
CA ARG A 63 5.63 -9.04 1.83
C ARG A 63 5.46 -10.51 1.52
N LEU A 64 4.22 -11.00 1.56
CA LEU A 64 3.86 -12.40 1.37
C LEU A 64 2.99 -12.58 0.12
N CYS A 65 3.18 -13.68 -0.60
CA CYS A 65 2.38 -14.06 -1.74
C CYS A 65 2.14 -15.58 -1.72
N ARG A 66 0.89 -16.01 -1.61
CA ARG A 66 0.54 -17.42 -1.73
C ARG A 66 0.49 -17.81 -3.20
N LEU A 67 1.18 -18.89 -3.54
CA LEU A 67 1.20 -19.46 -4.88
C LEU A 67 0.10 -20.52 -5.04
N ALA A 68 -0.28 -20.79 -6.28
CA ALA A 68 -1.31 -21.76 -6.66
C ALA A 68 -1.00 -23.19 -6.19
N ASP A 69 0.27 -23.53 -6.00
CA ASP A 69 0.69 -24.82 -5.42
C ASP A 69 0.60 -24.88 -3.89
N GLY A 70 0.05 -23.84 -3.26
CA GLY A 70 -0.16 -23.73 -1.81
C GLY A 70 1.06 -23.24 -1.05
N SER A 71 2.24 -23.18 -1.68
CA SER A 71 3.45 -22.62 -1.07
C SER A 71 3.33 -21.10 -0.90
N ILE A 72 4.17 -20.52 -0.05
CA ILE A 72 4.20 -19.09 0.23
C ILE A 72 5.55 -18.55 -0.21
N LEU A 73 5.53 -17.58 -1.11
CA LEU A 73 6.69 -16.77 -1.46
C LEU A 73 6.72 -15.55 -0.54
N PHE A 74 7.89 -15.28 0.01
CA PHE A 74 8.13 -14.23 0.98
C PHE A 74 9.22 -13.30 0.43
N GLY A 75 8.85 -12.06 0.11
CA GLY A 75 9.75 -11.05 -0.45
C GLY A 75 10.18 -10.03 0.60
N PHE A 76 11.44 -9.59 0.57
CA PHE A 76 11.98 -8.59 1.48
C PHE A 76 13.26 -7.97 0.91
N THR A 77 13.66 -6.83 1.46
CA THR A 77 14.95 -6.20 1.16
C THR A 77 16.00 -6.69 2.15
N SER A 78 17.04 -7.35 1.65
CA SER A 78 18.25 -7.68 2.43
C SER A 78 19.39 -6.72 2.09
N PHE A 79 20.42 -6.71 2.93
CA PHE A 79 21.54 -5.78 2.82
C PHE A 79 22.86 -6.55 2.62
N GLY A 80 23.60 -6.19 1.57
CA GLY A 80 24.91 -6.76 1.27
C GLY A 80 26.03 -6.12 2.06
N GLU A 81 27.19 -6.78 2.11
CA GLU A 81 28.37 -6.36 2.88
C GLU A 81 28.99 -5.04 2.36
N HIS A 82 28.68 -4.65 1.12
CA HIS A 82 29.24 -3.46 0.46
C HIS A 82 28.17 -2.38 0.22
N GLY A 83 27.11 -2.40 1.02
CA GLY A 83 26.01 -1.43 0.94
C GLY A 83 25.06 -1.70 -0.23
N GLU A 84 24.97 -2.95 -0.69
CA GLU A 84 23.92 -3.35 -1.63
C GLU A 84 22.56 -3.45 -0.93
N ARG A 85 21.50 -3.05 -1.65
CA ARG A 85 20.13 -3.45 -1.35
C ARG A 85 19.76 -4.58 -2.31
N ILE A 86 19.33 -5.70 -1.75
CA ILE A 86 19.08 -6.95 -2.49
C ILE A 86 17.64 -7.35 -2.25
N LEU A 87 16.80 -7.22 -3.28
CA LEU A 87 15.41 -7.66 -3.22
C LEU A 87 15.39 -9.18 -3.36
N THR A 88 15.09 -9.86 -2.26
CA THR A 88 15.26 -11.31 -2.10
C THR A 88 13.91 -11.97 -1.90
N THR A 89 13.79 -13.22 -2.34
CA THR A 89 12.66 -14.09 -2.00
C THR A 89 13.11 -15.32 -1.23
N ALA A 90 12.30 -15.72 -0.26
CA ALA A 90 12.35 -17.01 0.40
C ALA A 90 11.02 -17.74 0.21
N ARG A 91 11.02 -19.06 0.36
CA ARG A 91 9.85 -19.90 0.10
C ARG A 91 9.54 -20.80 1.28
N SER A 92 8.25 -20.91 1.60
CA SER A 92 7.72 -21.87 2.56
C SER A 92 6.83 -22.88 1.85
N ILE A 93 7.03 -24.16 2.17
CA ILE A 93 6.19 -25.28 1.71
C ILE A 93 5.41 -25.93 2.87
N ASP A 94 5.46 -25.33 4.06
CA ASP A 94 4.91 -25.87 5.31
C ASP A 94 3.88 -24.94 5.98
N GLY A 95 3.24 -24.09 5.17
CA GLY A 95 2.22 -23.14 5.63
C GLY A 95 2.81 -21.95 6.39
N GLY A 96 4.04 -21.55 6.07
CA GLY A 96 4.72 -20.38 6.62
C GLY A 96 5.44 -20.65 7.95
N LYS A 97 5.64 -21.92 8.36
CA LYS A 97 6.35 -22.26 9.60
C LYS A 97 7.86 -22.09 9.46
N SER A 98 8.38 -22.33 8.25
CA SER A 98 9.77 -22.06 7.92
C SER A 98 9.89 -21.54 6.49
N PHE A 99 10.94 -20.75 6.25
CA PHE A 99 11.25 -20.17 4.95
C PHE A 99 12.71 -20.48 4.60
N THR A 100 12.94 -20.91 3.37
CA THR A 100 14.28 -21.14 2.83
C THR A 100 14.59 -20.12 1.73
N PRO A 101 15.83 -19.62 1.62
CA PRO A 101 16.23 -18.76 0.50
C PRO A 101 15.84 -19.37 -0.85
N HIS A 102 15.31 -18.56 -1.76
CA HIS A 102 14.68 -19.06 -2.98
C HIS A 102 15.08 -18.32 -4.25
N GLY A 103 15.17 -16.99 -4.23
CA GLY A 103 15.56 -16.21 -5.40
C GLY A 103 16.01 -14.78 -5.07
N GLU A 104 16.62 -14.13 -6.05
CA GLU A 104 17.04 -12.72 -6.00
C GLU A 104 16.37 -11.99 -7.18
N VAL A 105 15.51 -11.02 -6.88
CA VAL A 105 14.78 -10.23 -7.89
C VAL A 105 15.73 -9.24 -8.56
N THR A 106 16.51 -8.53 -7.74
CA THR A 106 17.50 -7.56 -8.19
C THR A 106 18.46 -7.21 -7.06
N ARG A 107 19.62 -6.68 -7.44
CA ARG A 107 20.64 -6.15 -6.53
C ARG A 107 21.13 -4.83 -7.06
N ARG A 108 21.17 -3.83 -6.19
CA ARG A 108 21.69 -2.52 -6.55
C ARG A 108 22.53 -1.94 -5.41
N TYR A 109 23.57 -1.19 -5.76
CA TYR A 109 24.40 -0.50 -4.79
C TYR A 109 23.71 0.79 -4.30
N ALA A 110 23.61 0.98 -2.99
CA ALA A 110 23.01 2.18 -2.40
C ALA A 110 23.72 3.49 -2.83
N THR A 111 24.95 3.40 -3.31
CA THR A 111 25.70 4.54 -3.84
C THR A 111 25.16 5.09 -5.16
N LYS A 112 24.38 4.31 -5.91
CA LYS A 112 23.88 4.62 -7.26
C LYS A 112 22.37 4.47 -7.41
N SER A 113 21.68 3.93 -6.40
CA SER A 113 20.24 3.73 -6.45
C SER A 113 19.61 3.62 -5.08
N ASP A 114 18.31 3.87 -5.01
CA ASP A 114 17.47 3.49 -3.89
C ASP A 114 16.43 2.44 -4.34
N CYS A 115 16.62 1.20 -3.88
CA CYS A 115 15.85 0.03 -4.31
C CYS A 115 15.25 -0.68 -3.10
N ASP A 116 13.91 -0.75 -3.02
CA ASP A 116 13.18 -1.28 -1.87
C ASP A 116 11.70 -1.57 -2.21
N ASN A 117 10.88 -1.87 -1.21
CA ASN A 117 9.43 -2.03 -1.30
C ASN A 117 8.97 -3.13 -2.27
N LEU A 118 9.60 -4.30 -2.20
CA LEU A 118 9.21 -5.45 -3.03
C LEU A 118 7.77 -5.91 -2.72
N PHE A 119 6.94 -5.99 -3.74
CA PHE A 119 5.60 -6.59 -3.70
C PHE A 119 5.46 -7.69 -4.76
N LEU A 120 4.78 -8.78 -4.41
CA LEU A 120 4.69 -10.00 -5.21
C LEU A 120 3.24 -10.31 -5.57
N LEU A 121 2.98 -10.66 -6.84
CA LEU A 121 1.67 -11.11 -7.31
C LEU A 121 1.84 -12.28 -8.26
N GLN A 122 1.20 -13.42 -7.99
CA GLN A 122 1.09 -14.49 -8.98
C GLN A 122 -0.07 -14.21 -9.93
N LEU A 123 0.20 -14.28 -11.23
CA LEU A 123 -0.81 -14.24 -12.28
C LEU A 123 -1.40 -15.65 -12.50
N PRO A 124 -2.67 -15.75 -12.90
CA PRO A 124 -3.21 -17.00 -13.40
C PRO A 124 -2.37 -17.53 -14.59
N PRO A 125 -2.28 -18.86 -14.75
CA PRO A 125 -1.61 -19.46 -15.89
C PRO A 125 -2.24 -18.97 -17.20
N ASP A 126 -1.43 -18.87 -18.25
CA ASP A 126 -1.89 -18.59 -19.62
C ASP A 126 -1.94 -19.92 -20.39
N GLY A 127 -3.14 -20.49 -20.53
CA GLY A 127 -3.30 -21.85 -21.04
C GLY A 127 -2.60 -22.90 -20.17
N ASP A 128 -1.75 -23.73 -20.79
CA ASP A 128 -1.00 -24.82 -20.12
C ASP A 128 0.35 -24.34 -19.53
N GLU A 129 0.64 -23.04 -19.56
CA GLU A 129 1.90 -22.51 -19.04
C GLU A 129 1.96 -22.51 -17.51
N SER A 130 3.19 -22.57 -16.97
CA SER A 130 3.41 -22.36 -15.53
C SER A 130 2.99 -20.94 -15.13
N PRO A 131 2.37 -20.75 -13.95
CA PRO A 131 1.99 -19.42 -13.48
C PRO A 131 3.18 -18.44 -13.45
N THR A 132 2.96 -17.25 -13.99
CA THR A 132 3.93 -16.14 -13.90
C THR A 132 3.79 -15.45 -12.54
N ILE A 133 4.91 -15.05 -11.93
CA ILE A 133 4.92 -14.21 -10.74
C ILE A 133 5.52 -12.86 -11.12
N LEU A 134 4.84 -11.78 -10.76
CA LEU A 134 5.34 -10.41 -10.87
C LEU A 134 5.97 -9.97 -9.56
N ALA A 135 7.04 -9.21 -9.66
CA ALA A 135 7.70 -8.49 -8.58
C ALA A 135 7.75 -7.01 -8.93
N ALA A 136 6.93 -6.19 -8.27
CA ALA A 136 6.97 -4.73 -8.38
C ALA A 136 7.78 -4.15 -7.23
N PHE A 137 8.59 -3.13 -7.49
CA PHE A 137 9.43 -2.51 -6.47
C PHE A 137 9.86 -1.09 -6.84
N ARG A 138 10.26 -0.32 -5.83
CA ARG A 138 10.89 0.99 -6.00
C ARG A 138 12.29 0.83 -6.55
N ASN A 139 12.66 1.61 -7.58
CA ASN A 139 13.96 1.49 -8.23
C ASN A 139 14.51 2.85 -8.70
N HIS A 140 14.78 3.72 -7.74
CA HIS A 140 15.27 5.07 -8.00
C HIS A 140 16.74 5.05 -8.39
N ASP A 141 17.13 5.90 -9.33
CA ASP A 141 18.54 6.21 -9.55
C ASP A 141 18.93 7.43 -8.72
N VAL A 142 20.15 7.42 -8.19
CA VAL A 142 20.73 8.59 -7.51
C VAL A 142 22.07 8.96 -8.14
N ASP A 143 22.37 10.25 -8.18
CA ASP A 143 23.69 10.73 -8.55
C ASP A 143 24.73 10.25 -7.52
N PRO A 144 25.82 9.59 -7.94
CA PRO A 144 26.77 9.01 -7.01
C PRO A 144 27.57 10.05 -6.21
N ASN A 145 27.65 11.30 -6.68
CA ASN A 145 28.39 12.37 -6.03
C ASN A 145 27.48 13.18 -5.09
N THR A 146 26.29 13.58 -5.54
CA THR A 146 25.39 14.43 -4.76
C THR A 146 24.39 13.64 -3.91
N LYS A 147 24.20 12.35 -4.21
CA LYS A 147 23.15 11.48 -3.65
C LYS A 147 21.72 11.95 -3.94
N SER A 148 21.56 12.94 -4.80
CA SER A 148 20.24 13.41 -5.22
C SER A 148 19.60 12.40 -6.17
N PRO A 149 18.27 12.15 -6.06
CA PRO A 149 17.56 11.36 -7.04
C PRO A 149 17.71 11.94 -8.45
N THR A 150 17.82 11.08 -9.46
CA THR A 150 17.85 11.46 -10.88
C THR A 150 16.66 10.88 -11.65
N TYR A 151 16.18 9.71 -11.22
CA TYR A 151 14.97 9.08 -11.71
C TYR A 151 14.20 8.43 -10.57
N PHE A 152 12.88 8.58 -10.61
CA PHE A 152 11.95 7.85 -9.74
C PHE A 152 11.22 6.80 -10.57
N ARG A 153 11.10 5.57 -10.08
CA ARG A 153 10.57 4.44 -10.85
C ARG A 153 9.88 3.41 -9.97
N ILE A 154 8.80 2.85 -10.52
CA ILE A 154 8.25 1.57 -10.12
C ILE A 154 8.59 0.55 -11.20
N THR A 155 9.51 -0.36 -10.89
CA THR A 155 9.97 -1.41 -11.80
C THR A 155 9.20 -2.70 -11.56
N VAL A 156 8.91 -3.43 -12.65
CA VAL A 156 8.31 -4.76 -12.60
C VAL A 156 9.25 -5.78 -13.23
N CYS A 157 9.57 -6.82 -12.46
CA CYS A 157 10.22 -8.04 -12.93
C CYS A 157 9.20 -9.19 -12.96
N GLN A 158 9.52 -10.23 -13.72
CA GLN A 158 8.73 -11.46 -13.77
C GLN A 158 9.58 -12.70 -13.49
N SER A 159 8.92 -13.74 -13.00
CA SER A 159 9.46 -15.10 -12.87
C SER A 159 8.46 -16.10 -13.46
N THR A 160 8.98 -17.08 -14.19
CA THR A 160 8.22 -18.21 -14.76
C THR A 160 8.62 -19.56 -14.16
N ASP A 161 9.46 -19.55 -13.12
CA ASP A 161 10.01 -20.73 -12.44
C ASP A 161 9.71 -20.74 -10.93
N ALA A 162 8.51 -20.24 -10.59
CA ALA A 162 8.01 -20.11 -9.23
C ALA A 162 8.88 -19.22 -8.32
N GLY A 163 9.53 -18.20 -8.87
CA GLY A 163 10.27 -17.16 -8.14
C GLY A 163 11.75 -17.46 -7.92
N ARG A 164 12.32 -18.45 -8.61
CA ARG A 164 13.75 -18.82 -8.47
C ARG A 164 14.64 -17.86 -9.25
N SER A 165 14.27 -17.56 -10.49
CA SER A 165 14.94 -16.58 -11.34
C SER A 165 13.97 -15.48 -11.78
N TRP A 166 14.53 -14.31 -12.04
CA TRP A 166 13.79 -13.09 -12.33
C TRP A 166 14.39 -12.40 -13.56
N THR A 167 13.51 -11.88 -14.40
CA THR A 167 13.88 -11.06 -15.55
C THR A 167 13.11 -9.75 -15.49
N TYR A 168 13.76 -8.65 -15.86
CA TYR A 168 13.08 -7.37 -16.08
C TYR A 168 11.91 -7.55 -17.07
N LEU A 169 10.76 -6.98 -16.74
CA LEU A 169 9.58 -7.00 -17.59
C LEU A 169 9.26 -5.60 -18.13
N SER A 170 9.08 -4.63 -17.24
CA SER A 170 8.64 -3.27 -17.61
C SER A 170 8.92 -2.24 -16.52
N GLN A 171 8.72 -0.96 -16.86
CA GLN A 171 8.57 0.13 -15.89
C GLN A 171 7.09 0.50 -15.83
N ALA A 172 6.47 0.38 -14.66
CA ALA A 172 5.08 0.79 -14.46
C ALA A 172 4.93 2.30 -14.32
N TYR A 173 5.98 2.96 -13.80
CA TYR A 173 6.06 4.40 -13.67
C TYR A 173 7.50 4.86 -13.77
N GLU A 174 7.74 6.02 -14.40
CA GLU A 174 9.02 6.70 -14.42
C GLU A 174 8.83 8.23 -14.45
N SER A 175 9.61 8.94 -13.63
CA SER A 175 9.69 10.40 -13.65
C SER A 175 11.11 10.89 -13.33
N THR A 176 11.36 12.18 -13.58
CA THR A 176 12.58 12.87 -13.15
C THR A 176 12.24 13.96 -12.13
N PRO A 177 13.19 14.39 -11.28
CA PRO A 177 12.96 15.49 -10.33
C PRO A 177 12.55 16.82 -10.96
N ALA A 178 12.83 17.04 -12.26
CA ALA A 178 12.46 18.27 -12.98
C ALA A 178 11.04 18.23 -13.59
N GLY A 179 10.26 17.19 -13.27
CA GLY A 179 8.91 16.99 -13.77
C GLY A 179 8.87 16.07 -15.00
N ALA A 180 8.03 15.04 -14.91
CA ALA A 180 7.49 14.24 -16.01
C ALA A 180 8.49 13.67 -17.06
N GLY A 181 8.71 12.35 -17.02
CA GLY A 181 9.29 11.63 -18.16
C GLY A 181 8.41 11.72 -19.42
N PRO A 182 8.93 11.32 -20.60
CA PRO A 182 8.20 11.43 -21.86
C PRO A 182 6.96 10.52 -21.86
N GLY A 183 5.79 11.08 -21.54
CA GLY A 183 4.50 10.39 -21.55
C GLY A 183 3.57 10.65 -20.36
N GLY A 184 4.06 11.25 -19.27
CA GLY A 184 3.23 11.64 -18.13
C GLY A 184 3.00 13.13 -18.11
N ASN A 185 1.80 13.61 -18.46
CA ASN A 185 1.44 14.99 -18.12
C ASN A 185 1.32 15.05 -16.59
N ASN A 186 2.19 15.79 -15.91
CA ASN A 186 1.93 16.17 -14.52
C ASN A 186 0.99 17.39 -14.58
N PRO A 187 -0.32 17.26 -14.32
CA PRO A 187 -1.26 18.37 -14.52
C PRO A 187 -1.09 19.48 -13.46
N GLY A 188 -0.22 19.28 -12.47
CA GLY A 188 -0.05 20.14 -11.30
C GLY A 188 1.09 21.17 -11.33
N GLY A 189 1.85 21.29 -12.43
CA GLY A 189 2.53 22.54 -12.81
C GLY A 189 3.41 23.29 -11.79
N ASN A 190 3.97 22.68 -10.75
CA ASN A 190 4.81 23.38 -9.76
C ASN A 190 6.17 22.68 -9.60
N ASN A 191 7.21 23.29 -10.17
CA ASN A 191 8.63 22.84 -10.20
C ASN A 191 9.35 22.82 -8.82
N SER A 192 8.64 22.55 -7.73
CA SER A 192 9.17 22.53 -6.37
C SER A 192 9.46 21.10 -5.89
N GLY A 193 10.40 20.42 -6.53
CA GLY A 193 11.23 19.38 -5.89
C GLY A 193 10.55 18.15 -5.24
N GLY A 194 9.34 17.76 -5.63
CA GLY A 194 8.73 16.48 -5.24
C GLY A 194 8.48 15.61 -6.47
N GLY A 195 8.83 14.33 -6.39
CA GLY A 195 8.61 13.39 -7.50
C GLY A 195 8.83 11.92 -7.18
N GLY A 196 8.92 11.56 -5.89
CA GLY A 196 9.17 10.19 -5.49
C GLY A 196 8.01 9.25 -5.84
N ALA A 197 8.32 8.03 -6.29
CA ALA A 197 7.34 6.98 -6.49
C ALA A 197 7.66 5.82 -5.54
N TRP A 198 6.72 5.47 -4.68
CA TRP A 198 6.98 4.60 -3.53
C TRP A 198 5.98 3.45 -3.48
N GLU A 199 6.41 2.34 -2.88
CA GLU A 199 5.50 1.38 -2.21
C GLU A 199 4.41 0.78 -3.12
N PRO A 200 4.81 0.00 -4.13
CA PRO A 200 3.86 -0.64 -5.01
C PRO A 200 3.00 -1.68 -4.27
N PHE A 201 1.73 -1.74 -4.66
CA PHE A 201 0.77 -2.78 -4.29
C PHE A 201 0.13 -3.33 -5.56
N LEU A 202 0.11 -4.65 -5.71
CA LEU A 202 -0.43 -5.33 -6.89
C LEU A 202 -1.67 -6.14 -6.53
N ARG A 203 -2.70 -6.10 -7.39
CA ARG A 203 -3.81 -7.07 -7.36
C ARG A 203 -4.31 -7.40 -8.76
N LEU A 204 -5.09 -8.47 -8.84
CA LEU A 204 -5.86 -8.80 -10.04
C LEU A 204 -7.24 -8.14 -9.93
N CYS A 205 -7.70 -7.58 -11.04
CA CYS A 205 -9.09 -7.14 -11.18
C CYS A 205 -10.00 -8.37 -11.28
N ARG A 206 -11.07 -8.40 -10.49
CA ARG A 206 -12.08 -9.46 -10.49
C ARG A 206 -13.07 -9.31 -11.63
N VAL A 207 -13.45 -8.08 -11.96
CA VAL A 207 -14.48 -7.82 -12.99
C VAL A 207 -13.91 -7.78 -14.40
N ARG A 208 -12.59 -7.61 -14.55
CA ARG A 208 -11.86 -7.68 -15.83
C ARG A 208 -10.74 -8.73 -15.74
N PRO A 209 -11.01 -10.00 -16.07
CA PRO A 209 -10.01 -11.07 -15.99
C PRO A 209 -8.73 -10.73 -16.78
N GLY A 210 -7.58 -10.96 -16.15
CA GLY A 210 -6.26 -10.67 -16.73
C GLY A 210 -5.79 -9.22 -16.58
N GLU A 211 -6.65 -8.32 -16.11
CA GLU A 211 -6.24 -6.96 -15.76
C GLU A 211 -5.53 -6.95 -14.40
N ILE A 212 -4.37 -6.29 -14.36
CA ILE A 212 -3.56 -6.09 -13.16
C ILE A 212 -3.69 -4.62 -12.76
N GLN A 213 -4.04 -4.39 -11.50
CA GLN A 213 -4.03 -3.07 -10.90
C GLN A 213 -2.76 -2.92 -10.06
N LEU A 214 -1.97 -1.89 -10.33
CA LEU A 214 -0.80 -1.50 -9.54
C LEU A 214 -1.06 -0.13 -8.94
N PHE A 215 -1.08 -0.09 -7.61
CA PHE A 215 -1.16 1.14 -6.83
C PHE A 215 0.23 1.51 -6.32
N PHE A 216 0.55 2.79 -6.24
CA PHE A 216 1.80 3.29 -5.64
C PHE A 216 1.58 4.70 -5.09
N SER A 217 2.47 5.14 -4.21
CA SER A 217 2.45 6.49 -3.64
C SER A 217 3.30 7.42 -4.49
N LEU A 218 2.70 8.52 -4.96
CA LEU A 218 3.35 9.54 -5.76
C LEU A 218 3.50 10.81 -4.94
N GLU A 219 4.73 11.13 -4.56
CA GLU A 219 5.05 12.36 -3.83
C GLU A 219 5.11 13.55 -4.78
N LEU A 220 4.18 14.50 -4.60
CA LEU A 220 4.09 15.73 -5.38
C LEU A 220 4.95 16.83 -4.77
N ASN A 221 5.03 16.88 -3.43
CA ASN A 221 5.96 17.70 -2.67
C ASN A 221 6.10 17.16 -1.22
N ALA A 222 6.88 17.83 -0.37
CA ALA A 222 7.14 17.36 0.99
C ALA A 222 5.88 17.21 1.86
N GLN A 223 4.78 17.91 1.54
CA GLN A 223 3.52 17.88 2.27
C GLN A 223 2.39 17.18 1.51
N ASP A 224 2.66 16.69 0.30
CA ASP A 224 1.63 16.26 -0.64
C ASP A 224 2.04 14.96 -1.34
N GLN A 225 1.21 13.93 -1.18
CA GLN A 225 1.42 12.62 -1.75
C GLN A 225 0.08 11.99 -2.07
N ASP A 226 -0.04 11.48 -3.29
CA ASP A 226 -1.26 10.83 -3.77
C ASP A 226 -1.06 9.33 -3.91
N THR A 227 -2.15 8.57 -3.75
CA THR A 227 -2.19 7.19 -4.23
C THR A 227 -2.52 7.22 -5.71
N VAL A 228 -1.69 6.60 -6.55
CA VAL A 228 -1.89 6.49 -8.00
C VAL A 228 -2.11 5.04 -8.41
N LEU A 229 -3.09 4.81 -9.27
CA LEU A 229 -3.37 3.53 -9.93
C LEU A 229 -2.89 3.57 -11.37
N VAL A 230 -2.10 2.57 -11.77
CA VAL A 230 -1.85 2.22 -13.17
C VAL A 230 -2.33 0.79 -13.44
N VAL A 231 -2.77 0.54 -14.66
CA VAL A 231 -3.42 -0.72 -15.03
C VAL A 231 -2.68 -1.37 -16.19
N SER A 232 -2.43 -2.68 -16.09
CA SER A 232 -1.92 -3.49 -17.19
C SER A 232 -2.97 -4.49 -17.67
N ARG A 233 -3.08 -4.65 -19.00
CA ARG A 233 -3.98 -5.62 -19.66
C ARG A 233 -3.23 -6.67 -20.48
N ASP A 234 -1.91 -6.69 -20.39
CA ASP A 234 -1.02 -7.53 -21.20
C ASP A 234 0.01 -8.27 -20.33
N ARG A 235 -0.42 -8.61 -19.10
CA ARG A 235 0.35 -9.36 -18.09
C ARG A 235 1.55 -8.58 -17.53
N GLY A 236 1.44 -7.25 -17.43
CA GLY A 236 2.44 -6.37 -16.84
C GLY A 236 3.48 -5.85 -17.83
N ARG A 237 3.28 -6.00 -19.15
CA ARG A 237 4.24 -5.53 -20.16
C ARG A 237 4.09 -4.03 -20.42
N THR A 238 2.86 -3.54 -20.47
CA THR A 238 2.53 -2.12 -20.60
C THR A 238 1.54 -1.70 -19.51
N TRP A 239 1.50 -0.39 -19.25
CA TRP A 239 0.73 0.23 -18.20
C TRP A 239 -0.01 1.45 -18.74
N SER A 240 -1.22 1.68 -18.22
CA SER A 240 -2.00 2.88 -18.53
C SER A 240 -1.34 4.15 -18.00
N GLU A 241 -1.90 5.30 -18.38
CA GLU A 241 -1.69 6.53 -17.60
C GLU A 241 -2.17 6.35 -16.16
N GLY A 242 -1.52 7.06 -15.24
CA GLY A 242 -1.84 7.03 -13.81
C GLY A 242 -3.13 7.77 -13.49
N VAL A 243 -3.97 7.16 -12.67
CA VAL A 243 -5.19 7.77 -12.11
C VAL A 243 -4.97 8.00 -10.62
N HIS A 244 -5.16 9.23 -10.15
CA HIS A 244 -5.09 9.54 -8.74
C HIS A 244 -6.34 8.99 -8.03
N VAL A 245 -6.13 8.12 -7.05
CA VAL A 245 -7.19 7.39 -6.32
C VAL A 245 -7.57 8.14 -5.05
N THR A 246 -6.57 8.62 -4.31
CA THR A 246 -6.74 9.41 -3.09
C THR A 246 -5.74 10.57 -3.07
N GLY A 247 -6.06 11.64 -2.34
CA GLY A 247 -5.20 12.82 -2.17
C GLY A 247 -5.34 13.88 -3.26
N ALA A 248 -5.90 13.53 -4.42
CA ALA A 248 -6.04 14.44 -5.56
C ALA A 248 -6.71 15.77 -5.19
N GLY A 249 -5.96 16.87 -5.31
CA GLY A 249 -6.45 18.23 -5.01
C GLY A 249 -6.50 18.57 -3.52
N GLU A 250 -6.00 17.69 -2.65
CA GLU A 250 -5.83 17.89 -1.22
C GLU A 250 -4.34 18.14 -0.92
N GLN A 251 -4.02 18.84 0.17
CA GLN A 251 -2.63 19.05 0.59
C GLN A 251 -2.32 18.13 1.79
N GLN A 252 -2.08 16.86 1.50
CA GLN A 252 -1.82 15.84 2.51
C GLN A 252 -1.00 14.70 1.93
N ARG A 253 -0.50 13.80 2.78
CA ARG A 253 0.30 12.67 2.33
C ARG A 253 -0.44 11.35 2.45
N ASP A 254 -1.12 10.93 1.39
CA ASP A 254 -1.72 9.60 1.29
C ASP A 254 -0.71 8.58 0.75
N GLY A 255 -0.62 7.40 1.36
CA GLY A 255 0.24 6.35 0.82
C GLY A 255 0.22 5.00 1.52
N MET A 256 1.22 4.18 1.20
CA MET A 256 1.41 2.83 1.76
C MET A 256 0.16 1.95 1.68
N VAL A 257 -0.50 1.92 0.53
CA VAL A 257 -1.81 1.26 0.44
C VAL A 257 -1.74 -0.25 0.63
N GLY A 258 -2.76 -0.79 1.29
CA GLY A 258 -3.08 -2.21 1.31
C GLY A 258 -4.53 -2.40 0.91
N ILE A 259 -4.83 -3.41 0.08
CA ILE A 259 -6.19 -3.70 -0.35
C ILE A 259 -6.54 -5.16 -0.04
N ALA A 260 -7.67 -5.38 0.61
CA ALA A 260 -8.23 -6.71 0.83
C ALA A 260 -9.56 -6.86 0.11
N GLU A 261 -9.73 -8.00 -0.54
CA GLU A 261 -11.03 -8.47 -0.97
C GLU A 261 -11.81 -9.00 0.23
N THR A 262 -13.09 -8.65 0.33
CA THR A 262 -13.95 -9.06 1.43
C THR A 262 -15.40 -9.22 0.96
N ILE A 263 -16.28 -9.62 1.89
CA ILE A 263 -17.73 -9.65 1.70
C ILE A 263 -18.41 -8.78 2.75
N ASP A 264 -19.45 -8.07 2.35
CA ASP A 264 -20.29 -7.31 3.27
C ASP A 264 -21.29 -8.20 4.03
N ASP A 265 -22.06 -7.60 4.94
CA ASP A 265 -23.09 -8.28 5.73
C ASP A 265 -24.26 -8.85 4.91
N LEU A 266 -24.45 -8.37 3.68
CA LEU A 266 -25.40 -8.88 2.69
C LEU A 266 -24.79 -9.94 1.77
N GLY A 267 -23.50 -10.27 1.93
CA GLY A 267 -22.78 -11.24 1.11
C GLY A 267 -22.34 -10.71 -0.26
N ARG A 268 -22.34 -9.37 -0.45
CA ARG A 268 -21.82 -8.74 -1.66
C ARG A 268 -20.30 -8.61 -1.57
N ASP A 269 -19.63 -8.79 -2.70
CA ASP A 269 -18.20 -8.53 -2.81
C ASP A 269 -17.89 -7.05 -2.56
N ALA A 270 -16.80 -6.81 -1.82
CA ALA A 270 -16.28 -5.48 -1.57
C ALA A 270 -14.74 -5.50 -1.55
N LEU A 271 -14.14 -4.35 -1.83
CA LEU A 271 -12.73 -4.08 -1.53
C LEU A 271 -12.65 -3.15 -0.34
N VAL A 272 -11.66 -3.39 0.52
CA VAL A 272 -11.24 -2.45 1.55
C VAL A 272 -9.83 -2.01 1.24
N LEU A 273 -9.65 -0.73 0.96
CA LEU A 273 -8.34 -0.09 0.88
C LEU A 273 -8.03 0.55 2.24
N VAL A 274 -6.83 0.31 2.76
CA VAL A 274 -6.27 1.05 3.89
C VAL A 274 -5.06 1.84 3.43
N LEU A 275 -4.87 3.02 4.00
CA LEU A 275 -3.75 3.91 3.69
C LEU A 275 -3.27 4.64 4.95
N GLU A 276 -2.03 5.09 4.92
CA GLU A 276 -1.59 6.16 5.83
C GLU A 276 -1.94 7.52 5.23
N THR A 277 -2.29 8.49 6.07
CA THR A 277 -2.64 9.84 5.65
C THR A 277 -2.29 10.89 6.69
N THR A 278 -1.99 12.12 6.25
CA THR A 278 -1.86 13.29 7.14
C THR A 278 -3.14 14.11 7.28
N ARG A 279 -4.30 13.62 6.83
CA ARG A 279 -5.60 14.33 6.90
C ARG A 279 -6.10 14.64 8.32
N GLY A 280 -5.45 14.13 9.37
CA GLY A 280 -5.83 14.37 10.76
C GLY A 280 -5.84 15.85 11.18
N GLU A 281 -6.29 16.12 12.41
CA GLU A 281 -6.69 17.45 12.90
C GLU A 281 -5.66 18.60 12.75
N ASP A 282 -4.37 18.30 12.57
CA ASP A 282 -3.32 19.31 12.38
C ASP A 282 -2.54 19.20 11.08
N GLY A 283 -2.87 18.27 10.17
CA GLY A 283 -2.19 18.11 8.89
C GLY A 283 -0.75 17.56 8.98
N THR A 284 -0.26 17.23 10.19
CA THR A 284 1.17 16.88 10.41
C THR A 284 1.39 15.45 10.89
N LYS A 285 0.34 14.76 11.34
CA LYS A 285 0.42 13.42 11.92
C LYS A 285 -0.08 12.38 10.95
N MET A 286 0.63 11.25 10.87
CA MET A 286 0.14 10.08 10.14
C MET A 286 -0.94 9.36 10.95
N ALA A 287 -2.06 9.09 10.29
CA ALA A 287 -3.16 8.26 10.77
C ALA A 287 -3.46 7.17 9.74
N VAL A 288 -4.24 6.16 10.15
CA VAL A 288 -4.69 5.09 9.25
C VAL A 288 -6.17 5.29 8.94
N GLU A 289 -6.48 5.35 7.64
CA GLU A 289 -7.86 5.44 7.14
C GLU A 289 -8.17 4.27 6.19
N ALA A 290 -9.47 4.05 5.97
CA ALA A 290 -9.99 3.05 5.06
C ALA A 290 -11.04 3.63 4.10
N LEU A 291 -11.10 3.06 2.90
CA LEU A 291 -12.13 3.31 1.90
C LEU A 291 -12.72 1.97 1.43
N LEU A 292 -13.99 2.00 1.03
CA LEU A 292 -14.71 0.85 0.48
C LEU A 292 -14.97 1.02 -1.01
N SER A 293 -14.83 -0.04 -1.78
CA SER A 293 -15.32 -0.11 -3.16
C SER A 293 -16.23 -1.32 -3.33
N TYR A 294 -17.33 -1.14 -4.06
CA TYR A 294 -18.27 -2.20 -4.44
C TYR A 294 -18.26 -2.46 -5.96
N ASP A 295 -17.36 -1.80 -6.70
CA ASP A 295 -17.18 -1.89 -8.15
C ASP A 295 -15.73 -2.21 -8.51
N ASP A 296 -15.07 -2.99 -7.65
CA ASP A 296 -13.73 -3.54 -7.86
C ASP A 296 -12.62 -2.48 -8.07
N GLY A 297 -12.79 -1.34 -7.39
CA GLY A 297 -11.84 -0.24 -7.33
C GLY A 297 -12.07 0.85 -8.38
N GLU A 298 -13.17 0.81 -9.14
CA GLU A 298 -13.53 1.90 -10.06
C GLU A 298 -13.94 3.17 -9.31
N THR A 299 -14.69 3.04 -8.21
CA THR A 299 -15.01 4.13 -7.30
C THR A 299 -14.75 3.73 -5.85
N TRP A 300 -14.41 4.74 -5.03
CA TRP A 300 -14.13 4.58 -3.61
C TRP A 300 -15.10 5.45 -2.80
N GLY A 301 -15.68 4.86 -1.77
CA GLY A 301 -16.59 5.53 -0.85
C GLY A 301 -15.87 6.53 0.07
N TRP A 302 -16.63 7.07 1.03
CA TRP A 302 -16.10 8.02 2.00
C TRP A 302 -15.02 7.38 2.91
N ARG A 303 -14.08 8.21 3.36
CA ARG A 303 -12.95 7.79 4.21
C ARG A 303 -13.35 7.56 5.65
N GLN A 304 -12.97 6.41 6.21
CA GLN A 304 -13.28 6.01 7.58
C GLN A 304 -11.99 5.90 8.37
N THR A 305 -11.92 6.52 9.55
CA THR A 305 -10.78 6.37 10.44
C THR A 305 -10.69 4.92 10.92
N VAL A 306 -9.55 4.28 10.66
CA VAL A 306 -9.19 2.97 11.24
C VAL A 306 -8.51 3.18 12.57
N TYR A 307 -7.51 4.08 12.58
CA TYR A 307 -6.72 4.35 13.75
C TYR A 307 -6.16 5.77 13.73
N MET A 308 -6.34 6.49 14.84
CA MET A 308 -5.79 7.82 15.07
C MET A 308 -4.96 7.77 16.37
N PRO A 309 -3.64 8.00 16.33
CA PRO A 309 -2.83 8.07 17.52
C PRO A 309 -3.37 9.07 18.56
N GLN A 310 -3.26 8.74 19.84
CA GLN A 310 -3.68 9.65 20.93
C GLN A 310 -2.92 10.99 20.91
N GLU A 311 -3.47 12.00 21.60
CA GLU A 311 -2.94 13.37 21.66
C GLU A 311 -1.43 13.42 21.94
N GLY A 312 -0.71 14.20 21.10
CA GLY A 312 0.75 14.32 21.11
C GLY A 312 1.33 14.19 19.70
N ALA A 313 2.65 14.32 19.54
CA ALA A 313 3.35 14.19 18.25
C ALA A 313 3.57 12.72 17.85
N ARG A 314 2.50 11.91 17.83
CA ARG A 314 2.52 10.47 17.51
C ARG A 314 1.97 10.20 16.12
N ASN A 315 2.36 9.06 15.57
CA ASN A 315 2.09 8.66 14.20
C ASN A 315 1.62 7.20 14.16
N ALA A 316 0.78 6.89 13.18
CA ALA A 316 0.44 5.54 12.77
C ALA A 316 0.47 5.46 11.24
N GLY A 317 1.16 4.46 10.71
CA GLY A 317 1.40 4.33 9.28
C GLY A 317 1.84 2.94 8.86
N ALA A 318 2.24 2.82 7.60
CA ALA A 318 2.52 1.54 6.93
C ALA A 318 1.43 0.47 7.12
N PRO A 319 0.14 0.78 6.88
CA PRO A 319 -0.92 -0.19 7.09
C PRO A 319 -0.92 -1.27 6.02
N GLN A 320 -1.37 -2.46 6.39
CA GLN A 320 -1.72 -3.55 5.48
C GLN A 320 -2.99 -4.21 6.01
N VAL A 321 -3.79 -4.81 5.12
CA VAL A 321 -5.09 -5.40 5.47
C VAL A 321 -5.22 -6.79 4.86
N ALA A 322 -5.84 -7.69 5.61
CA ALA A 322 -6.29 -8.99 5.13
C ALA A 322 -7.71 -9.27 5.62
N SER A 323 -8.49 -9.98 4.81
CA SER A 323 -9.81 -10.48 5.17
C SER A 323 -9.76 -11.94 5.64
N PHE A 324 -10.58 -12.28 6.62
CA PHE A 324 -10.89 -13.67 7.00
C PHE A 324 -11.89 -14.29 6.01
N ALA A 325 -12.12 -15.60 6.09
CA ALA A 325 -13.08 -16.29 5.19
C ALA A 325 -14.47 -15.68 5.19
N ASP A 326 -14.86 -15.15 6.34
CA ASP A 326 -16.19 -14.68 6.58
C ASP A 326 -16.34 -13.18 6.34
N GLY A 327 -15.28 -12.48 5.91
CA GLY A 327 -15.32 -11.06 5.55
C GLY A 327 -14.98 -10.08 6.67
N GLU A 328 -14.74 -10.55 7.90
CA GLU A 328 -14.09 -9.73 8.91
C GLU A 328 -12.65 -9.42 8.51
N LEU A 329 -12.06 -8.38 9.10
CA LEU A 329 -10.80 -7.80 8.66
C LEU A 329 -9.78 -7.77 9.78
N ALA A 330 -8.51 -7.88 9.42
CA ALA A 330 -7.37 -7.53 10.26
C ALA A 330 -6.53 -6.47 9.55
N VAL A 331 -6.39 -5.29 10.18
CA VAL A 331 -5.51 -4.21 9.72
C VAL A 331 -4.29 -4.19 10.63
N VAL A 332 -3.11 -4.37 10.06
CA VAL A 332 -1.84 -4.25 10.77
C VAL A 332 -1.14 -2.98 10.34
N PHE A 333 -0.53 -2.28 11.28
CA PHE A 333 0.18 -1.02 11.03
C PHE A 333 1.26 -0.83 12.09
N MET A 334 2.15 0.12 11.87
CA MET A 334 3.13 0.54 12.89
C MET A 334 2.71 1.86 13.50
N THR A 335 2.99 2.05 14.79
CA THR A 335 2.69 3.29 15.51
C THR A 335 3.68 3.54 16.64
N ASP A 336 4.04 4.79 16.90
CA ASP A 336 4.92 5.18 18.01
C ASP A 336 4.15 5.67 19.24
N GLU A 337 2.83 5.45 19.30
CA GLU A 337 1.97 5.88 20.42
C GLU A 337 2.42 5.30 21.78
N ASP A 338 2.91 4.06 21.79
CA ASP A 338 3.30 3.33 23.02
C ASP A 338 4.72 3.67 23.47
N SER A 339 5.45 4.48 22.71
CA SER A 339 6.79 4.90 23.09
C SER A 339 6.75 5.85 24.29
N ALA A 340 7.81 5.84 25.11
CA ALA A 340 7.95 6.78 26.21
C ALA A 340 7.83 8.25 25.72
N ALA A 341 7.22 9.11 26.53
CA ALA A 341 7.01 10.52 26.20
C ALA A 341 8.35 11.26 26.02
N GLY A 342 8.49 12.02 24.92
CA GLY A 342 9.55 13.03 24.76
C GLY A 342 10.75 12.68 23.87
N GLY A 343 10.68 11.74 22.92
CA GLY A 343 11.87 11.47 22.10
C GLY A 343 11.79 10.53 20.90
N THR A 344 10.62 10.24 20.32
CA THR A 344 10.60 9.44 19.07
C THR A 344 10.77 10.33 17.85
N VAL A 345 11.65 9.89 16.94
CA VAL A 345 11.74 10.41 15.59
C VAL A 345 11.11 9.35 14.71
N TRP A 346 9.86 9.56 14.31
CA TRP A 346 9.16 8.67 13.39
C TRP A 346 10.05 8.29 12.20
N PRO A 347 10.18 6.99 11.85
CA PRO A 347 9.43 5.86 12.40
C PRO A 347 10.05 5.21 13.66
N ARG A 348 11.21 5.64 14.17
CA ARG A 348 11.89 4.99 15.31
C ARG A 348 11.03 5.00 16.58
N GLY A 349 11.03 3.90 17.33
CA GLY A 349 10.14 3.68 18.47
C GLY A 349 8.80 3.05 18.10
N ALA A 350 8.51 2.84 16.82
CA ALA A 350 7.24 2.25 16.40
C ALA A 350 7.10 0.79 16.85
N LYS A 351 5.85 0.42 17.17
CA LYS A 351 5.41 -0.96 17.43
C LYS A 351 4.38 -1.34 16.37
N VAL A 352 4.33 -2.63 16.03
CA VAL A 352 3.28 -3.17 15.17
C VAL A 352 2.06 -3.49 16.02
N LYS A 353 0.92 -2.93 15.62
CA LYS A 353 -0.40 -3.20 16.19
C LYS A 353 -1.31 -3.87 15.14
N VAL A 354 -2.38 -4.49 15.63
CA VAL A 354 -3.49 -4.98 14.81
C VAL A 354 -4.80 -4.42 15.35
N LEU A 355 -5.64 -3.93 14.44
CA LEU A 355 -7.06 -3.67 14.69
C LEU A 355 -7.92 -4.65 13.89
N PHE A 356 -9.04 -5.03 14.50
CA PHE A 356 -10.02 -5.89 13.86
C PHE A 356 -11.23 -5.10 13.39
N GLY A 357 -11.66 -5.38 12.17
CA GLY A 357 -12.83 -4.77 11.55
C GLY A 357 -13.96 -5.78 11.40
N SER A 358 -15.19 -5.33 11.61
CA SER A 358 -16.36 -6.08 11.15
C SER A 358 -16.33 -6.26 9.63
N ARG A 359 -17.22 -7.11 9.12
CA ARG A 359 -17.63 -7.01 7.71
C ARG A 359 -18.14 -5.59 7.44
N PRO A 360 -17.96 -5.06 6.22
CA PRO A 360 -18.68 -3.86 5.81
C PRO A 360 -20.18 -4.05 6.00
N SER A 361 -20.86 -3.04 6.54
CA SER A 361 -22.30 -2.99 6.74
C SER A 361 -22.77 -1.59 6.45
N ASN A 362 -23.67 -1.42 5.46
CA ASN A 362 -24.15 -0.11 5.00
C ASN A 362 -23.01 0.88 4.67
N GLY A 363 -21.96 0.38 4.00
CA GLY A 363 -20.80 1.21 3.63
C GLY A 363 -19.94 1.65 4.80
N ARG A 364 -20.01 0.95 5.95
CA ARG A 364 -19.18 1.23 7.14
C ARG A 364 -18.49 -0.02 7.66
N ILE A 365 -17.29 0.13 8.23
CA ILE A 365 -16.61 -0.91 8.99
C ILE A 365 -16.56 -0.48 10.45
N PHE A 366 -16.93 -1.38 11.36
CA PHE A 366 -16.82 -1.15 12.79
C PHE A 366 -15.50 -1.73 13.30
N TRP A 367 -14.58 -0.83 13.65
CA TRP A 367 -13.27 -1.17 14.22
C TRP A 367 -13.40 -1.40 15.72
N HIS A 368 -12.72 -2.43 16.23
CA HIS A 368 -12.70 -2.73 17.66
C HIS A 368 -11.31 -3.16 18.14
N GLU A 369 -11.04 -2.87 19.41
CA GLU A 369 -9.73 -3.02 20.04
C GLU A 369 -9.22 -4.47 20.07
N ASP A 370 -7.94 -4.75 20.28
CA ASP A 370 -6.63 -4.19 19.90
C ASP A 370 -5.69 -5.33 20.26
N GLY A 371 -4.73 -5.66 19.40
CA GLY A 371 -3.66 -6.56 19.81
C GLY A 371 -2.31 -6.00 19.41
N VAL A 372 -1.26 -6.41 20.12
CA VAL A 372 0.12 -6.09 19.78
C VAL A 372 0.79 -7.38 19.29
N PRO A 373 0.88 -7.60 17.96
CA PRO A 373 1.63 -8.72 17.41
C PRO A 373 3.14 -8.54 17.59
N GLY A 374 3.63 -7.36 17.96
CA GLY A 374 5.03 -7.11 18.29
C GLY A 374 5.35 -7.35 19.78
N GLY A 375 6.63 -7.61 20.09
CA GLY A 375 7.12 -7.53 21.47
C GLY A 375 7.38 -6.08 21.91
N ALA A 376 8.07 -5.90 23.03
CA ALA A 376 8.43 -4.58 23.56
C ALA A 376 9.46 -3.79 22.70
N ASP A 377 10.13 -4.46 21.77
CA ASP A 377 11.14 -3.89 20.87
C ASP A 377 10.52 -3.20 19.65
N ASP A 378 11.29 -2.41 18.90
CA ASP A 378 10.78 -1.66 17.75
C ASP A 378 10.42 -2.59 16.60
N ASN A 379 9.23 -2.39 16.01
CA ASN A 379 8.71 -3.24 14.96
C ASN A 379 8.24 -2.38 13.78
N PHE A 380 8.67 -2.71 12.57
CA PHE A 380 8.46 -1.87 11.38
C PHE A 380 7.87 -2.64 10.20
N TRP A 381 7.26 -1.87 9.29
CA TRP A 381 6.89 -2.28 7.94
C TRP A 381 6.07 -3.57 7.86
N PRO A 382 4.96 -3.69 8.62
CA PRO A 382 4.23 -4.94 8.68
C PRO A 382 3.71 -5.33 7.29
N GLY A 383 3.59 -6.64 7.08
CA GLY A 383 2.87 -7.28 6.00
C GLY A 383 1.83 -8.24 6.60
N VAL A 384 0.73 -8.48 5.90
CA VAL A 384 -0.27 -9.47 6.33
C VAL A 384 -0.79 -10.26 5.14
N MET A 385 -1.08 -11.53 5.37
CA MET A 385 -1.72 -12.41 4.40
C MET A 385 -2.66 -13.38 5.11
N ARG A 386 -3.78 -13.71 4.48
CA ARG A 386 -4.65 -14.80 4.95
C ARG A 386 -3.88 -16.14 4.95
N ALA A 387 -3.76 -16.74 6.13
CA ALA A 387 -3.07 -18.01 6.33
C ALA A 387 -4.01 -19.20 6.09
N ASP A 388 -5.24 -19.11 6.62
CA ASP A 388 -6.33 -20.06 6.40
C ASP A 388 -7.70 -19.36 6.54
N GLU A 389 -8.80 -20.08 6.74
CA GLU A 389 -10.14 -19.48 6.89
C GLU A 389 -10.27 -18.54 8.09
N ASN A 390 -9.58 -18.85 9.19
CA ASN A 390 -9.73 -18.17 10.48
C ASN A 390 -8.41 -17.59 10.99
N LYS A 391 -7.34 -17.62 10.18
CA LYS A 391 -6.03 -17.11 10.54
C LYS A 391 -5.45 -16.18 9.50
N VAL A 392 -4.74 -15.17 9.99
CA VAL A 392 -3.84 -14.34 9.20
C VAL A 392 -2.41 -14.51 9.71
N LEU A 393 -1.44 -14.46 8.80
CA LEU A 393 -0.02 -14.41 9.09
C LEU A 393 0.44 -12.96 8.95
N VAL A 394 0.89 -12.39 10.05
CA VAL A 394 1.52 -11.06 10.09
C VAL A 394 3.02 -11.25 10.05
N VAL A 395 3.72 -10.45 9.25
CA VAL A 395 5.18 -10.39 9.19
C VAL A 395 5.64 -8.97 9.44
N TYR A 396 6.78 -8.80 10.09
CA TYR A 396 7.31 -7.48 10.41
C TYR A 396 8.82 -7.53 10.63
N GLU A 397 9.48 -6.39 10.46
CA GLU A 397 10.88 -6.23 10.86
C GLU A 397 10.97 -5.93 12.35
N ASN A 398 11.92 -6.53 13.05
CA ASN A 398 12.31 -6.21 14.41
C ASN A 398 13.84 -6.25 14.55
N GLY A 399 14.47 -5.09 14.77
CA GLY A 399 15.93 -5.00 14.89
C GLY A 399 16.67 -5.49 13.64
N GLY A 400 16.13 -5.25 12.44
CA GLY A 400 16.67 -5.76 11.19
C GLY A 400 16.43 -7.25 10.95
N ILE A 401 15.70 -7.96 11.82
CA ILE A 401 15.34 -9.38 11.64
C ILE A 401 13.85 -9.46 11.33
N ILE A 402 13.47 -10.25 10.35
CA ILE A 402 12.05 -10.43 10.01
C ILE A 402 11.45 -11.55 10.86
N LYS A 403 10.31 -11.26 11.47
CA LYS A 403 9.53 -12.19 12.29
C LYS A 403 8.14 -12.38 11.69
N GLY A 404 7.52 -13.51 11.99
CA GLY A 404 6.13 -13.77 11.63
C GLY A 404 5.32 -14.24 12.82
N ARG A 405 4.07 -13.82 12.92
CA ARG A 405 3.15 -14.20 13.98
C ARG A 405 1.76 -14.50 13.42
N LEU A 406 1.14 -15.56 13.92
CA LEU A 406 -0.23 -15.90 13.58
C LEU A 406 -1.22 -15.15 14.47
N ILE A 407 -2.30 -14.72 13.85
CA ILE A 407 -3.49 -14.22 14.52
C ILE A 407 -4.65 -15.13 14.12
N ALA A 408 -5.36 -15.66 15.10
CA ALA A 408 -6.51 -16.54 14.91
C ALA A 408 -7.78 -15.87 15.41
N LYS A 409 -8.90 -16.30 14.85
CA LYS A 409 -10.26 -15.92 15.24
C LYS A 409 -10.91 -16.98 16.12
#